data_AF-W1XTQ5-F1
#
_entry.id   AF-W1XTQ5-F1
#
_cell.length_a   1.000
_cell.length_b   1.000
_cell.length_c   1.000
_cell.angle_alpha   90.00
_cell.angle_beta   90.00
_cell.angle_gamma   90.00
#
_symmetry.space_group_name_H-M   'P 1'
#
loop_
_entity.id
_entity.type
_entity.pdbx_description
1 polymer ?
#
loop_
_entity_poly.entity_id
_entity_poly.type
_entity_poly.pdbx_seq_one_letter_code
_entity_poly.pdbx_strand_id
1 'polypeptide(L)' 'RQTAGEFAEQFNLHLFPQTWVTDIDAEARVVKSQNNQWQYDKLVLATGASAFVPPVPGRELMLTLNSQ' A
#
# COMPACT_ATOMS: atom_id res chain seq x y z
N ARG A 1 -13.02 18.50 2.10
CA ARG A 1 -12.09 17.35 1.99
C ARG A 1 -12.45 16.66 0.68
N GLN A 2 -11.51 16.53 -0.25
CA GLN A 2 -11.70 15.75 -1.49
C GLN A 2 -11.52 14.26 -1.15
N THR A 3 -12.33 13.39 -1.74
CA THR A 3 -12.17 11.94 -1.59
C THR A 3 -11.04 11.42 -2.50
N ALA A 4 -10.49 10.24 -2.19
CA ALA A 4 -9.47 9.62 -3.04
C ALA A 4 -9.99 9.32 -4.46
N GLY A 5 -11.28 8.98 -4.61
CA GLY A 5 -11.90 8.73 -5.91
C GLY A 5 -11.99 10.00 -6.76
N GLU A 6 -12.50 11.10 -6.19
CA GLU A 6 -12.58 12.40 -6.88
C GLU A 6 -11.20 12.92 -7.30
N PHE A 7 -10.18 12.70 -6.46
CA PHE A 7 -8.79 13.02 -6.81
C PHE A 7 -8.31 12.15 -7.97
N ALA A 8 -8.56 10.84 -7.94
CA ALA A 8 -8.13 9.94 -9.00
C ALA A 8 -8.72 10.32 -10.37
N GLU A 9 -10.01 10.65 -10.42
CA GLU A 9 -10.67 11.11 -11.64
C GLU A 9 -10.05 12.42 -12.15
N GLN A 10 -9.81 13.38 -11.26
CA GLN A 10 -9.23 14.68 -11.63
C GLN A 10 -7.84 14.54 -12.28
N PHE A 11 -7.04 13.57 -11.84
CA PHE A 11 -5.66 13.38 -12.29
C PHE A 11 -5.49 12.20 -13.27
N ASN A 12 -6.57 11.62 -13.78
CA ASN A 12 -6.57 10.44 -14.66
C ASN A 12 -5.79 9.25 -14.07
N LEU A 13 -6.00 8.99 -12.79
CA LEU A 13 -5.36 7.90 -12.07
C LEU A 13 -6.30 6.69 -12.02
N HIS A 14 -5.74 5.51 -12.26
CA HIS A 14 -6.40 4.26 -11.90
C HIS A 14 -6.10 3.95 -10.44
N LEU A 15 -7.13 4.00 -9.60
CA LEU A 15 -7.02 3.70 -8.18
C LEU A 15 -7.55 2.29 -7.90
N PHE A 16 -6.73 1.47 -7.26
CA PHE A 16 -7.10 0.13 -6.80
C PHE A 16 -7.14 0.11 -5.27
N PRO A 17 -8.19 0.65 -4.63
CA PRO A 17 -8.29 0.65 -3.17
C PRO A 17 -8.43 -0.79 -2.65
N GLN A 18 -8.12 -0.99 -1.36
CA GLN A 18 -8.22 -2.30 -0.69
C GLN A 18 -7.46 -3.44 -1.40
N THR A 19 -6.42 -3.09 -2.16
CA THR A 19 -5.60 -4.03 -2.91
C THR A 19 -4.22 -4.15 -2.25
N TRP A 20 -3.92 -5.31 -1.69
CA TRP A 20 -2.62 -5.60 -1.10
C TRP A 20 -1.67 -6.17 -2.15
N VAL A 21 -0.56 -5.47 -2.41
CA VAL A 21 0.52 -5.97 -3.27
C VAL A 21 1.36 -6.96 -2.46
N THR A 22 1.57 -8.16 -3.02
CA THR A 22 2.28 -9.25 -2.36
C THR A 22 3.67 -9.50 -2.91
N ASP A 23 3.94 -9.12 -4.17
CA ASP A 23 5.22 -9.39 -4.83
C ASP A 23 5.53 -8.39 -5.97
N ILE A 24 6.81 -8.23 -6.30
CA ILE A 24 7.31 -7.42 -7.40
C ILE A 24 8.35 -8.24 -8.17
N ASP A 25 8.03 -8.55 -9.42
CA ASP A 25 8.93 -9.17 -10.38
C ASP A 25 9.68 -8.07 -11.15
N ALA A 26 10.88 -7.72 -10.68
CA ALA A 26 11.62 -6.59 -11.22
C ALA A 26 12.21 -6.86 -12.62
N GLU A 27 12.47 -8.12 -12.96
CA GLU A 27 12.99 -8.52 -14.27
C GLU A 27 11.88 -8.43 -15.32
N ALA A 28 10.70 -9.01 -15.02
CA ALA A 28 9.54 -8.92 -15.89
C ALA A 28 8.84 -7.56 -15.82
N ARG A 29 9.20 -6.71 -14.85
CA ARG A 29 8.60 -5.42 -14.51
C ARG A 29 7.11 -5.49 -14.18
N VAL A 30 6.74 -6.47 -13.35
CA VAL A 30 5.36 -6.74 -12.94
C VAL A 30 5.17 -6.58 -11.43
N VAL A 31 4.12 -5.89 -11.02
CA VAL A 31 3.61 -5.89 -9.64
C VAL A 31 2.50 -6.93 -9.53
N LYS A 32 2.51 -7.74 -8.46
CA LYS A 32 1.55 -8.80 -8.22
C LYS A 32 0.80 -8.57 -6.91
N SER A 33 -0.50 -8.78 -6.95
CA SER A 33 -1.37 -8.95 -5.78
C SER A 33 -1.91 -10.38 -5.78
N GLN A 34 -2.75 -10.71 -4.79
CA GLN A 34 -3.34 -12.03 -4.67
C GLN A 34 -4.07 -12.50 -5.94
N ASN A 35 -4.79 -11.61 -6.63
CA ASN A 35 -5.64 -11.96 -7.78
C ASN A 35 -5.33 -11.19 -9.07
N ASN A 36 -4.39 -10.25 -9.05
CA ASN A 36 -4.12 -9.36 -10.17
C ASN A 36 -2.62 -9.13 -10.37
N GLN A 37 -2.26 -8.80 -11.60
CA GLN A 37 -0.90 -8.44 -11.99
C GLN A 37 -0.92 -7.21 -12.90
N TRP A 38 0.05 -6.32 -12.74
CA TRP A 38 0.18 -5.10 -13.53
C TRP A 38 1.61 -4.90 -14.01
N GLN A 39 1.77 -4.60 -15.29
CA GLN A 39 3.04 -4.19 -15.88
C GLN A 39 3.37 -2.74 -15.52
N TYR A 40 4.65 -2.42 -15.36
CA TYR A 40 5.12 -1.05 -15.13
C TYR A 40 6.37 -0.70 -15.95
N ASP A 41 6.49 0.57 -16.32
CA ASP A 41 7.74 1.11 -16.85
C ASP A 41 8.65 1.67 -15.75
N LYS A 42 8.03 2.35 -14.77
CA LYS A 42 8.68 2.90 -13.58
C LYS A 42 7.84 2.59 -12.36
N LEU A 43 8.48 2.10 -11.29
CA LEU A 43 7.83 1.75 -10.04
C LEU A 43 8.31 2.68 -8.92
N VAL A 44 7.35 3.25 -8.18
CA VAL A 44 7.61 4.06 -6.98
C VAL A 44 7.00 3.33 -5.79
N LEU A 45 7.80 3.09 -4.75
CA LEU A 45 7.35 2.46 -3.51
C LEU A 45 7.07 3.55 -2.47
N ALA A 46 5.80 3.66 -2.07
CA ALA A 46 5.33 4.60 -1.06
C ALA A 46 4.49 3.87 0.01
N THR A 47 4.90 2.65 0.39
CA THR A 47 4.16 1.75 1.29
C THR A 47 4.19 2.15 2.77
N GLY A 48 4.80 3.29 3.11
CA GLY A 48 4.98 3.72 4.49
C GLY A 48 5.83 2.75 5.31
N ALA A 49 5.55 2.67 6.61
CA ALA A 49 6.24 1.78 7.54
C ALA A 49 5.26 1.19 8.57
N SER A 50 5.56 -0.01 9.08
CA SER A 50 4.84 -0.62 10.20
C SER A 50 5.51 -0.24 11.52
N ALA A 51 4.70 0.06 12.54
CA ALA A 51 5.22 0.37 13.86
C ALA A 51 5.87 -0.86 14.51
N PHE A 52 7.03 -0.68 15.13
CA PHE A 52 7.63 -1.70 15.97
C PHE A 52 6.84 -1.84 17.28
N VAL A 53 6.43 -3.06 17.61
CA VAL A 53 5.72 -3.38 18.85
C VAL A 53 6.62 -4.27 19.73
N PRO A 54 7.09 -3.79 20.90
CA PRO A 54 7.99 -4.55 21.77
C PRO A 54 7.39 -5.90 22.23
N PRO A 55 8.20 -6.96 22.40
CA PRO A 55 7.73 -8.28 22.81
C PRO A 55 7.52 -8.37 24.33
N VAL A 56 6.59 -7.58 24.86
CA VAL A 56 6.26 -7.55 26.30
C VAL A 56 4.81 -8.05 26.53
N PRO A 57 4.50 -8.65 27.69
CA PRO A 57 3.11 -8.93 28.07
C PRO A 57 2.26 -7.65 28.05
N GLY A 58 1.04 -7.70 27.51
CA GLY A 58 0.15 -6.54 27.40
C GLY A 58 0.39 -5.66 26.16
N ARG A 59 1.30 -6.04 25.25
CA ARG A 59 1.61 -5.27 24.02
C ARG A 59 0.42 -5.08 23.08
N GLU A 60 -0.57 -5.97 23.13
CA GLU A 60 -1.81 -5.91 22.37
C GLU A 60 -2.69 -4.71 22.73
N LEU A 61 -2.46 -4.09 23.89
CA LEU A 61 -3.16 -2.88 24.34
C LEU A 61 -2.45 -1.60 23.88
N MET A 62 -1.28 -1.68 23.24
CA MET A 62 -0.55 -0.51 22.76
C MET A 62 -1.18 0.05 21.48
N LEU A 63 -1.40 1.36 21.47
CA LEU A 63 -1.80 2.11 20.27
C LEU A 63 -0.57 2.75 19.62
N THR A 64 -0.44 2.62 18.31
CA THR A 64 0.64 3.26 17.54
C THR A 64 0.07 4.43 16.73
N LEU A 65 0.81 5.54 16.63
CA LEU A 65 0.35 6.78 15.99
C LEU A 65 0.59 6.83 14.47
N ASN A 66 1.14 5.77 13.87
CA ASN A 66 1.50 5.73 12.45
C ASN A 66 0.29 5.52 11.50
N SER A 67 -0.94 5.66 12.00
CA SER A 67 -2.16 5.31 11.27
C SER A 67 -3.33 6.26 11.54
N GLN A 68 -3.07 7.49 11.99
CA GLN A 68 -4.10 8.54 12.09
C GLN A 68 -4.08 9.49 10.89
#